data_AF-A0A2V8FR73-F1
#
_entry.id   AF-A0A2V8FR73-F1
#
_cell.length_a   1.000
_cell.length_b   1.000
_cell.length_c   1.000
_cell.angle_alpha   90.00
_cell.angle_beta   90.00
_cell.angle_gamma   90.00
#
_symmetry.space_group_name_H-M   'P 1'
#
loop_
_entity.id
_entity.type
_entity.pdbx_description
1 polymer ?
#
loop_
_entity_poly.entity_id
_entity_poly.type
_entity_poly.pdbx_seq_one_letter_code
_entity_poly.pdbx_strand_id
1 'polypeptide(L)'
;MDTQIPENVAAGIERCWPDGVVDEFDTDESYFHEIHPQLERDLRRIRGASLQWQTEDESGTRWNENEDDEPPASDDWQSYHVFFVAPDAKEFRFEDETDNLEEPHGPEEEEPIETVYPGEGWIGCAVGICLAAPYAVINLSSYSRYEDGTMSIPDVESFIYSDGTQARVDTDQYHREILTKEAFQKLDGLRRKITTILARHGIQVLDKPVLNLLVPGLKAGGDVFLEEPLRVQDAFFFRGP
;
A
#
# COMPACT_ATOMS: atom_id res chain seq x y z
N MET A 1 -0.18 -9.46 -29.51
CA MET A 1 -1.44 -9.95 -28.92
C MET A 1 -2.00 -8.75 -28.21
N ASP A 2 -3.16 -8.24 -28.64
CA ASP A 2 -3.84 -7.17 -27.92
C ASP A 2 -4.30 -7.77 -26.60
N THR A 3 -3.64 -7.41 -25.50
CA THR A 3 -3.99 -7.89 -24.17
C THR A 3 -5.21 -7.10 -23.72
N GLN A 4 -6.40 -7.63 -23.99
CA GLN A 4 -7.66 -7.00 -23.62
C GLN A 4 -7.86 -7.06 -22.10
N ILE A 5 -8.34 -5.96 -21.51
CA ILE A 5 -8.74 -5.91 -20.10
C ILE A 5 -9.86 -6.96 -19.88
N PRO A 6 -9.78 -7.81 -18.84
CA PRO A 6 -10.84 -8.76 -18.53
C PRO A 6 -12.20 -8.06 -18.36
N GLU A 7 -13.27 -8.64 -18.91
CA GLU A 7 -14.60 -8.01 -18.95
C GLU A 7 -15.12 -7.59 -17.57
N ASN A 8 -14.87 -8.42 -16.54
CA ASN A 8 -15.24 -8.11 -15.17
C ASN A 8 -14.51 -6.86 -14.63
N VAL A 9 -13.23 -6.71 -14.97
CA VAL A 9 -12.39 -5.57 -14.56
C VAL A 9 -12.83 -4.31 -15.28
N ALA A 10 -13.05 -4.38 -16.60
CA ALA A 10 -13.56 -3.26 -17.39
C ALA A 10 -14.94 -2.77 -16.86
N ALA A 11 -15.86 -3.70 -16.58
CA ALA A 11 -17.14 -3.38 -15.97
C ALA A 11 -17.02 -2.89 -14.52
N GLY A 12 -15.92 -3.18 -13.84
CA GLY A 12 -15.59 -2.61 -12.53
C GLY A 12 -15.20 -1.14 -12.66
N ILE A 13 -14.29 -0.83 -13.59
CA ILE A 13 -13.85 0.53 -13.89
C ILE A 13 -15.03 1.40 -14.30
N GLU A 14 -15.89 0.94 -15.21
CA GLU A 14 -17.08 1.69 -15.66
C GLU A 14 -18.08 1.96 -14.52
N ARG A 15 -18.16 1.07 -13.52
CA ARG A 15 -19.01 1.28 -12.33
C ARG A 15 -18.43 2.30 -11.36
N CYS A 16 -17.12 2.31 -11.18
CA CYS A 16 -16.44 3.30 -10.35
C CYS A 16 -16.45 4.68 -11.01
N TRP A 17 -16.22 4.73 -12.33
CA TRP A 17 -15.98 5.94 -13.11
C TRP A 17 -16.94 6.02 -14.31
N PRO A 18 -18.24 6.25 -14.08
CA PRO A 18 -19.26 6.21 -15.14
C PRO A 18 -19.13 7.31 -16.19
N ASP A 19 -18.47 8.42 -15.85
CA ASP A 19 -18.11 9.51 -16.76
C ASP A 19 -16.72 9.35 -17.40
N GLY A 20 -16.00 8.29 -17.02
CA GLY A 20 -14.65 8.00 -17.49
C GLY A 20 -13.56 8.88 -16.84
N VAL A 21 -13.84 9.50 -15.70
CA VAL A 21 -12.89 10.34 -14.96
C VAL A 21 -12.57 9.67 -13.62
N VAL A 22 -11.28 9.47 -13.33
CA VAL A 22 -10.80 8.98 -12.03
C VAL A 22 -10.52 10.17 -11.14
N ASP A 23 -11.23 10.30 -10.03
CA ASP A 23 -11.10 11.42 -9.09
C ASP A 23 -11.23 10.92 -7.65
N GLU A 24 -10.92 11.78 -6.68
CA GLU A 24 -11.22 11.50 -5.28
C GLU A 24 -12.71 11.21 -5.09
N PHE A 25 -13.01 10.33 -4.14
CA PHE A 25 -14.38 9.97 -3.80
C PHE A 25 -14.53 9.82 -2.28
N ASP A 26 -15.78 9.93 -1.83
CA ASP A 26 -16.13 9.72 -0.44
C ASP A 26 -15.89 8.25 -0.04
N THR A 27 -14.94 8.03 0.86
CA THR A 27 -14.57 6.70 1.35
C THR A 27 -15.46 6.25 2.51
N ASP A 28 -16.26 7.12 3.12
CA ASP A 28 -17.15 6.78 4.24
C ASP A 28 -18.28 5.83 3.83
N GLU A 29 -18.71 5.89 2.56
CA GLU A 29 -19.72 4.98 2.01
C GLU A 29 -19.10 3.70 1.41
N SER A 30 -17.81 3.45 1.63
CA SER A 30 -17.15 2.25 1.10
C SER A 30 -17.76 0.96 1.65
N TYR A 31 -17.98 -0.01 0.75
CA TYR A 31 -18.33 -1.39 1.12
C TYR A 31 -17.32 -2.02 2.10
N PHE A 32 -16.09 -1.50 2.10
CA PHE A 32 -14.99 -2.01 2.90
C PHE A 32 -15.26 -1.91 4.40
N HIS A 33 -15.96 -0.87 4.86
CA HIS A 33 -16.31 -0.68 6.27
C HIS A 33 -17.13 -1.85 6.84
N GLU A 34 -18.00 -2.44 6.02
CA GLU A 34 -18.83 -3.58 6.43
C GLU A 34 -18.00 -4.87 6.60
N ILE A 35 -16.96 -5.04 5.80
CA ILE A 35 -16.16 -6.27 5.75
C ILE A 35 -14.85 -6.19 6.54
N HIS A 36 -14.33 -4.99 6.81
CA HIS A 36 -13.02 -4.76 7.42
C HIS A 36 -12.82 -5.54 8.73
N PRO A 37 -13.70 -5.47 9.74
CA PRO A 37 -13.45 -6.14 11.02
C PRO A 37 -13.34 -7.66 10.87
N GLN A 38 -14.09 -8.22 9.91
CA GLN A 38 -14.08 -9.64 9.65
C GLN A 38 -12.86 -10.07 8.83
N LEU A 39 -12.47 -9.27 7.83
CA LEU A 39 -11.29 -9.48 7.00
C LEU A 39 -10.01 -9.38 7.84
N GLU A 40 -9.85 -8.32 8.61
CA GLU A 40 -8.73 -8.08 9.51
C GLU A 40 -8.55 -9.26 10.48
N ARG A 41 -9.65 -9.71 11.11
CA ARG A 41 -9.65 -10.87 12.01
C ARG A 41 -9.19 -12.15 11.31
N ASP A 42 -9.57 -12.37 10.06
CA ASP A 42 -9.19 -13.56 9.30
C ASP A 42 -7.72 -13.50 8.87
N LEU A 43 -7.20 -12.31 8.52
CA LEU A 43 -5.78 -12.08 8.24
C LEU A 43 -4.91 -12.31 9.48
N ARG A 44 -5.32 -11.79 10.66
CA ARG A 44 -4.63 -12.03 11.94
C ARG A 44 -4.60 -13.51 12.37
N ARG A 45 -5.48 -14.35 11.80
CA ARG A 45 -5.57 -15.79 12.11
C ARG A 45 -4.75 -16.67 11.19
N ILE A 46 -4.02 -16.10 10.22
CA ILE A 46 -3.14 -16.87 9.34
C ILE A 46 -2.04 -17.53 10.19
N ARG A 47 -2.01 -18.87 10.22
CA ARG A 47 -0.97 -19.57 10.98
C ARG A 47 0.43 -19.33 10.39
N GLY A 48 1.35 -18.91 11.26
CA GLY A 48 2.76 -18.66 10.94
C GLY A 48 3.01 -17.31 10.27
N ALA A 49 2.06 -16.39 10.38
CA ALA A 49 2.18 -15.01 9.94
C ALA A 49 1.39 -14.10 10.88
N SER A 50 1.79 -12.84 10.91
CA SER A 50 1.16 -11.81 11.72
C SER A 50 0.87 -10.57 10.87
N LEU A 51 -0.26 -9.91 11.16
CA LEU A 51 -0.54 -8.57 10.66
C LEU A 51 0.34 -7.59 11.45
N GLN A 52 1.33 -6.99 10.79
CA GLN A 52 2.30 -6.09 11.44
C GLN A 52 1.85 -4.63 11.37
N TRP A 53 1.15 -4.26 10.29
CA TRP A 53 0.72 -2.90 10.05
C TRP A 53 -0.54 -2.88 9.19
N GLN A 54 -1.33 -1.82 9.30
CA GLN A 54 -2.43 -1.50 8.39
C GLN A 54 -2.63 0.01 8.35
N THR A 55 -3.26 0.53 7.29
CA THR A 55 -3.75 1.91 7.26
C THR A 55 -4.67 2.14 8.46
N GLU A 56 -4.46 3.24 9.19
CA GLU A 56 -5.33 3.57 10.32
C GLU A 56 -6.68 4.06 9.78
N ASP A 57 -7.78 3.55 10.34
CA ASP A 57 -9.09 4.10 10.03
C ASP A 57 -9.16 5.50 10.68
N GLU A 58 -9.38 6.55 9.89
CA GLU A 58 -9.54 7.95 10.38
C GLU A 58 -10.64 8.12 11.46
N SER A 59 -11.43 7.06 11.71
CA SER A 59 -12.42 6.95 12.79
C SER A 59 -11.88 7.14 14.23
N GLY A 60 -10.56 7.34 14.41
CA GLY A 60 -9.89 7.46 15.71
C GLY A 60 -9.71 8.88 16.25
N THR A 61 -9.90 9.93 15.46
CA THR A 61 -9.72 11.31 15.96
C THR A 61 -10.92 11.70 16.81
N ARG A 62 -10.87 11.31 18.08
CA ARG A 62 -11.77 11.78 19.13
C ARG A 62 -11.56 13.28 19.29
N TRP A 63 -12.31 14.06 18.52
CA TRP A 63 -12.35 15.52 18.61
C TRP A 63 -12.42 15.95 20.07
N ASN A 64 -11.36 16.60 20.54
CA ASN A 64 -11.44 17.38 21.76
C ASN A 64 -12.22 18.63 21.34
N GLU A 65 -13.47 18.78 21.80
CA GLU A 65 -14.42 19.86 21.41
C GLU A 65 -13.94 21.30 21.72
N ASN A 66 -12.65 21.50 22.03
CA ASN A 66 -12.07 22.73 22.53
C ASN A 66 -11.02 23.38 21.62
N GLU A 67 -10.75 22.85 20.44
CA GLU A 67 -9.84 23.49 19.48
C GLU A 67 -10.63 23.89 18.23
N ASP A 68 -10.85 25.20 18.07
CA ASP A 68 -11.41 25.88 16.88
C ASP A 68 -10.46 25.81 15.67
N ASP A 69 -9.41 24.98 15.74
CA ASP A 69 -8.47 24.76 14.66
C ASP A 69 -9.07 23.72 13.71
N GLU A 70 -9.44 24.18 12.51
CA GLU A 70 -9.72 23.31 11.38
C GLU A 70 -8.54 22.33 11.25
N PRO A 71 -8.78 21.00 11.23
CA PRO A 71 -7.69 20.05 11.08
C PRO A 71 -6.89 20.44 9.83
N PRO A 72 -5.56 20.28 9.80
CA PRO A 72 -4.87 20.29 8.52
C PRO A 72 -5.62 19.31 7.60
N ALA A 73 -5.91 19.74 6.36
CA ALA A 73 -6.42 18.81 5.35
C ALA A 73 -5.48 17.59 5.38
N SER A 74 -6.02 16.39 5.49
CA SER A 74 -5.20 15.20 5.42
C SER A 74 -4.57 15.17 4.03
N ASP A 75 -3.27 15.48 3.93
CA ASP A 75 -2.49 15.43 2.68
C ASP A 75 -2.34 13.99 2.13
N ASP A 76 -3.07 13.01 2.68
CA ASP A 76 -2.87 11.57 2.44
C ASP A 76 -4.18 10.84 2.06
N TRP A 77 -5.08 11.47 1.30
CA TRP A 77 -6.23 10.74 0.76
C TRP A 77 -5.75 9.59 -0.13
N GLN A 78 -6.28 8.38 0.08
CA GLN A 78 -5.94 7.22 -0.75
C GLN A 78 -7.18 6.37 -1.07
N SER A 79 -7.24 5.86 -2.31
CA SER A 79 -8.37 5.10 -2.83
C SER A 79 -8.47 3.66 -2.31
N TYR A 80 -7.60 3.27 -1.37
CA TYR A 80 -7.41 1.89 -0.92
C TYR A 80 -7.02 1.82 0.55
N HIS A 81 -7.27 0.67 1.18
CA HIS A 81 -6.76 0.31 2.50
C HIS A 81 -5.61 -0.67 2.36
N VAL A 82 -4.55 -0.52 3.16
CA VAL A 82 -3.41 -1.45 3.14
C VAL A 82 -3.41 -2.31 4.40
N PHE A 83 -3.26 -3.62 4.23
CA PHE A 83 -2.82 -4.53 5.29
C PHE A 83 -1.42 -5.05 4.97
N PHE A 84 -0.53 -5.12 5.95
CA PHE A 84 0.78 -5.72 5.80
C PHE A 84 0.95 -6.95 6.69
N VAL A 85 1.08 -8.10 6.04
CA VAL A 85 1.15 -9.42 6.68
C VAL A 85 2.53 -10.02 6.42
N ALA A 86 3.26 -10.33 7.48
CA ALA A 86 4.61 -10.91 7.40
C ALA A 86 4.66 -12.29 8.05
N PRO A 87 5.44 -13.26 7.53
CA PRO A 87 5.69 -14.52 8.23
C PRO A 87 6.40 -14.29 9.58
N ASP A 88 6.09 -15.10 10.59
CA ASP A 88 6.68 -14.95 11.94
C ASP A 88 8.15 -15.42 12.03
N ALA A 89 8.69 -15.98 10.94
CA ALA A 89 9.99 -16.64 10.93
C ALA A 89 11.13 -15.61 10.84
N LYS A 90 12.25 -15.89 11.53
CA LYS A 90 13.35 -14.93 11.69
C LYS A 90 14.00 -14.51 10.37
N GLU A 91 13.97 -15.36 9.35
CA GLU A 91 14.53 -15.06 8.03
C GLU A 91 13.77 -13.95 7.27
N PHE A 92 12.61 -13.52 7.78
CA PHE A 92 11.85 -12.38 7.24
C PHE A 92 12.01 -11.12 8.10
N ARG A 93 12.89 -11.13 9.10
CA ARG A 93 13.20 -9.99 9.95
C ARG A 93 14.60 -9.48 9.64
N PHE A 94 14.78 -8.17 9.63
CA PHE A 94 16.07 -7.52 9.42
C PHE A 94 16.25 -6.35 10.39
N GLU A 95 17.50 -5.98 10.63
CA GLU A 95 17.86 -4.74 11.30
C GLU A 95 17.88 -3.63 10.25
N ASP A 96 17.35 -2.47 10.60
CA ASP A 96 17.26 -1.30 9.73
C ASP A 96 17.68 -0.05 10.51
N GLU A 97 17.91 1.06 9.82
CA GLU A 97 18.22 2.35 10.44
C GLU A 97 17.59 3.49 9.66
N THR A 98 17.28 4.59 10.35
CA THR A 98 16.85 5.84 9.73
C THR A 98 17.69 6.98 10.30
N ASP A 99 18.02 7.95 9.47
CA ASP A 99 18.64 9.20 9.87
C ASP A 99 17.59 10.30 10.03
N ASN A 100 17.77 11.17 11.02
CA ASN A 100 17.07 12.43 11.14
C ASN A 100 18.10 13.57 11.17
N LEU A 101 17.87 14.58 10.35
CA LEU A 101 18.68 15.80 10.29
C LEU A 101 17.96 16.88 11.11
N GLU A 102 18.43 17.13 12.32
CA GLU A 102 17.91 18.24 13.12
C GLU A 102 18.41 19.56 12.53
N GLU A 103 17.47 20.44 12.13
CA GLU A 103 17.81 21.77 11.64
C GLU A 103 18.44 22.61 12.76
N PRO A 104 19.49 23.39 12.48
CA PRO A 104 20.16 24.20 13.48
C PRO A 104 19.20 25.23 14.09
N HIS A 105 19.10 25.24 15.41
CA HIS A 105 18.18 26.09 16.16
C HIS A 105 18.72 27.52 16.38
N GLY A 106 19.87 27.86 15.81
CA GLY A 106 20.41 29.20 15.89
C GLY A 106 21.67 29.42 15.04
N PRO A 107 22.11 30.68 14.91
CA PRO A 107 23.28 31.05 14.10
C PRO A 107 24.63 30.55 14.65
N GLU A 108 24.63 29.93 15.84
CA GLU A 108 25.82 29.30 16.45
C GLU A 108 25.96 27.81 16.09
N GLU A 109 24.90 27.20 15.55
CA GLU A 109 24.90 25.83 15.03
C GLU A 109 25.07 25.91 13.50
N GLU A 110 26.30 25.69 13.01
CA GLU A 110 26.64 25.86 11.58
C GLU A 110 26.34 24.61 10.73
N GLU A 111 26.21 23.43 11.34
CA GLU A 111 25.96 22.16 10.65
C GLU A 111 24.80 21.39 11.29
N PRO A 112 23.93 20.74 10.48
CA PRO A 112 22.84 19.91 10.99
C PRO A 112 23.40 18.71 11.75
N ILE A 113 22.73 18.34 12.84
CA ILE A 113 23.10 17.15 13.60
C ILE A 113 22.36 15.96 12.98
N GLU A 114 23.12 15.07 12.34
CA GLU A 114 22.61 13.79 11.86
C GLU A 114 22.55 12.81 13.03
N THR A 115 21.34 12.38 13.39
CA THR A 115 21.13 11.34 14.39
C THR A 115 20.60 10.08 13.71
N VAL A 116 21.31 8.97 13.91
CA VAL A 116 20.92 7.65 13.39
C VAL A 116 20.12 6.90 14.46
N TYR A 117 18.92 6.46 14.10
CA TYR A 117 18.02 5.70 14.95
C TYR A 117 17.92 4.25 14.44
N PRO A 118 18.23 3.25 15.28
CA PRO A 118 18.10 1.86 14.88
C PRO A 118 16.62 1.47 14.78
N GLY A 119 16.35 0.43 14.00
CA GLY A 119 15.00 -0.09 13.76
C GLY A 119 14.97 -1.60 13.53
N GLU A 120 13.75 -2.12 13.50
CA GLU A 120 13.47 -3.49 13.08
C GLU A 120 12.55 -3.47 11.86
N GLY A 121 12.86 -4.32 10.89
CA GLY A 121 12.10 -4.47 9.66
C GLY A 121 11.56 -5.89 9.44
N TRP A 122 10.52 -5.98 8.61
CA TRP A 122 9.89 -7.23 8.17
C TRP A 122 9.72 -7.25 6.65
N ILE A 123 9.94 -8.42 6.05
CA ILE A 123 9.59 -8.71 4.67
C ILE A 123 8.26 -9.47 4.65
N GLY A 124 7.30 -9.00 3.87
CA GLY A 124 5.94 -9.54 3.88
C GLY A 124 5.14 -9.25 2.61
N CYS A 125 3.82 -9.36 2.75
CA CYS A 125 2.87 -9.03 1.70
C CYS A 125 2.12 -7.75 2.07
N ALA A 126 2.26 -6.72 1.24
CA ALA A 126 1.36 -5.58 1.22
C ALA A 126 0.10 -5.96 0.45
N VAL A 127 -1.06 -5.78 1.08
CA VAL A 127 -2.38 -6.13 0.55
C VAL A 127 -3.19 -4.85 0.44
N GLY A 128 -3.29 -4.32 -0.77
CA GLY A 128 -4.13 -3.16 -1.07
C GLY A 128 -5.55 -3.57 -1.39
N ILE A 129 -6.53 -3.05 -0.67
CA ILE A 129 -7.96 -3.27 -0.92
C ILE A 129 -8.56 -1.97 -1.45
N CYS A 130 -9.07 -1.98 -2.68
CA CYS A 130 -9.72 -0.82 -3.25
C CYS A 130 -11.00 -0.49 -2.46
N LEU A 131 -11.19 0.79 -2.11
CA LEU A 131 -12.37 1.26 -1.37
C LEU A 131 -13.59 1.46 -2.28
N ALA A 132 -13.39 1.69 -3.59
CA ALA A 132 -14.47 1.88 -4.55
C ALA A 132 -15.05 0.57 -5.13
N ALA A 133 -14.27 -0.52 -5.13
CA ALA A 133 -14.67 -1.79 -5.74
C ALA A 133 -14.01 -2.99 -5.05
N PRO A 134 -14.60 -4.21 -5.16
CA PRO A 134 -14.08 -5.43 -4.53
C PRO A 134 -12.87 -6.01 -5.27
N TYR A 135 -11.84 -5.19 -5.45
CA TYR A 135 -10.55 -5.55 -6.04
C TYR A 135 -9.43 -5.35 -5.04
N ALA A 136 -8.41 -6.20 -5.16
CA ALA A 136 -7.19 -6.11 -4.35
C ALA A 136 -5.94 -6.33 -5.18
N VAL A 137 -4.81 -5.84 -4.66
CA VAL A 137 -3.46 -6.15 -5.15
C VAL A 137 -2.64 -6.74 -3.99
N ILE A 138 -1.72 -7.66 -4.31
CA ILE A 138 -0.79 -8.22 -3.33
C ILE A 138 0.62 -8.13 -3.89
N ASN A 139 1.46 -7.31 -3.27
CA ASN A 139 2.88 -7.16 -3.62
C ASN A 139 3.77 -7.60 -2.46
N LEU A 140 5.00 -8.03 -2.76
CA LEU A 140 6.02 -8.11 -1.73
C LEU A 140 6.48 -6.70 -1.36
N SER A 141 6.63 -6.46 -0.06
CA SER A 141 7.05 -5.17 0.47
C SER A 141 7.77 -5.37 1.80
N SER A 142 8.30 -4.28 2.33
CA SER A 142 8.92 -4.19 3.64
C SER A 142 8.17 -3.21 4.52
N TYR A 143 8.23 -3.45 5.83
CA TYR A 143 7.76 -2.53 6.85
C TYR A 143 8.86 -2.41 7.89
N SER A 144 9.23 -1.20 8.28
CA SER A 144 10.22 -0.94 9.34
C SER A 144 9.66 0.03 10.37
N ARG A 145 10.06 -0.14 11.63
CA ARG A 145 9.80 0.79 12.72
C ARG A 145 11.12 1.19 13.37
N TYR A 146 11.25 2.46 13.70
CA TYR A 146 12.50 3.04 14.22
C TYR A 146 12.33 3.54 15.66
N GLU A 147 13.44 3.69 16.38
CA GLU A 147 13.43 4.13 17.78
C GLU A 147 12.94 5.58 17.99
N ASP A 148 13.03 6.44 16.98
CA ASP A 148 12.48 7.80 16.99
C ASP A 148 10.94 7.85 16.84
N GLY A 149 10.31 6.69 16.60
CA GLY A 149 8.87 6.55 16.41
C GLY A 149 8.42 6.67 14.95
N THR A 150 9.32 6.98 14.01
CA THR A 150 9.01 6.96 12.59
C THR A 150 8.87 5.53 12.05
N MET A 151 8.29 5.41 10.86
CA MET A 151 8.06 4.11 10.21
C MET A 151 8.30 4.21 8.71
N SER A 152 8.88 3.15 8.14
CA SER A 152 8.85 2.91 6.70
C SER A 152 7.61 2.05 6.41
N ILE A 153 6.56 2.68 5.88
CA ILE A 153 5.27 2.04 5.68
C ILE A 153 5.22 1.27 4.35
N PRO A 154 4.58 0.09 4.32
CA PRO A 154 4.46 -0.72 3.12
C PRO A 154 3.41 -0.14 2.17
N ASP A 155 3.69 -0.22 0.87
CA ASP A 155 2.80 0.28 -0.16
C ASP A 155 2.39 -0.78 -1.20
N VAL A 156 1.33 -0.48 -1.94
CA VAL A 156 0.80 -1.25 -3.08
C VAL A 156 1.56 -0.98 -4.37
N GLU A 157 2.57 -0.11 -4.33
CA GLU A 157 3.50 0.04 -5.43
C GLU A 157 4.25 -1.28 -5.69
N SER A 158 4.51 -1.56 -6.97
CA SER A 158 5.19 -2.78 -7.40
C SER A 158 6.65 -2.54 -7.77
N PHE A 159 7.24 -1.43 -7.30
CA PHE A 159 8.63 -1.09 -7.56
C PHE A 159 9.32 -0.50 -6.34
N ILE A 160 10.64 -0.65 -6.31
CA ILE A 160 11.57 0.09 -5.44
C ILE A 160 12.62 0.74 -6.33
N TYR A 161 13.29 1.77 -5.83
CA TYR A 161 14.45 2.33 -6.50
C TYR A 161 15.69 1.51 -6.14
N SER A 162 16.43 1.04 -7.15
CA SER A 162 17.70 0.36 -6.89
C SER A 162 18.73 1.33 -6.31
N ASP A 163 19.48 0.87 -5.31
CA ASP A 163 20.65 1.59 -4.84
C ASP A 163 21.66 1.83 -5.98
N GLY A 164 22.07 3.08 -6.14
CA GLY A 164 23.08 3.51 -7.09
C GLY A 164 22.58 3.88 -8.49
N THR A 165 21.59 3.18 -9.06
CA THR A 165 21.10 3.51 -10.42
C THR A 165 19.82 4.34 -10.44
N GLN A 166 19.11 4.44 -9.31
CA GLN A 166 17.79 5.09 -9.22
C GLN A 166 16.78 4.53 -10.25
N ALA A 167 17.02 3.30 -10.75
CA ALA A 167 16.12 2.63 -11.65
C ALA A 167 15.02 1.94 -10.84
N ARG A 168 13.80 1.92 -11.40
CA ARG A 168 12.68 1.16 -10.82
C ARG A 168 12.93 -0.34 -11.01
N VAL A 169 12.98 -1.06 -9.91
CA VAL A 169 13.09 -2.52 -9.87
C VAL A 169 11.79 -3.10 -9.32
N ASP A 170 11.28 -4.14 -9.97
CA ASP A 170 10.10 -4.87 -9.48
C ASP A 170 10.34 -5.41 -8.07
N THR A 171 9.42 -5.13 -7.14
CA THR A 171 9.53 -5.58 -5.75
C THR A 171 9.57 -7.09 -5.62
N ASP A 172 8.77 -7.81 -6.42
CA ASP A 172 8.76 -9.27 -6.44
C ASP A 172 10.10 -9.84 -6.92
N GLN A 173 10.70 -9.23 -7.96
CA GLN A 173 12.03 -9.58 -8.45
C GLN A 173 13.11 -9.30 -7.41
N TYR A 174 13.11 -8.12 -6.79
CA TYR A 174 14.10 -7.76 -5.78
C TYR A 174 14.10 -8.76 -4.62
N HIS A 175 12.94 -9.03 -4.03
CA HIS A 175 12.81 -9.98 -2.93
C HIS A 175 13.17 -11.41 -3.34
N ARG A 176 12.92 -11.80 -4.59
CA ARG A 176 13.36 -13.09 -5.13
C ARG A 176 14.88 -13.22 -5.21
N GLU A 177 15.58 -12.13 -5.48
CA GLU A 177 17.04 -12.12 -5.63
C GLU A 177 17.75 -12.15 -4.26
N ILE A 178 17.19 -11.50 -3.24
CA ILE A 178 17.80 -11.45 -1.89
C ILE A 178 17.41 -12.63 -1.00
N LEU A 179 16.23 -13.24 -1.21
CA LEU A 179 15.75 -14.34 -0.37
C LEU A 179 16.21 -15.70 -0.88
N THR A 180 16.37 -16.66 0.05
CA THR A 180 16.52 -18.06 -0.32
C THR A 180 15.26 -18.56 -1.03
N LYS A 181 15.42 -19.58 -1.88
CA LYS A 181 14.29 -20.20 -2.58
C LYS A 181 13.22 -20.71 -1.60
N GLU A 182 13.63 -21.28 -0.48
CA GLU A 182 12.75 -21.76 0.58
C GLU A 182 11.98 -20.62 1.25
N ALA A 183 12.63 -19.48 1.51
CA ALA A 183 11.98 -18.29 2.06
C ALA A 183 10.96 -17.70 1.07
N PHE A 184 11.34 -17.59 -0.21
CA PHE A 184 10.43 -17.12 -1.26
C PHE A 184 9.19 -18.01 -1.39
N GLN A 185 9.36 -19.35 -1.33
CA GLN A 185 8.24 -20.29 -1.33
C GLN A 185 7.28 -20.11 -0.14
N LYS A 186 7.77 -19.67 1.02
CA LYS A 186 6.92 -19.35 2.17
C LYS A 186 6.09 -18.09 1.92
N LEU A 187 6.67 -17.06 1.29
CA LEU A 187 5.93 -15.87 0.86
C LEU A 187 4.87 -16.20 -0.20
N ASP A 188 5.18 -17.02 -1.19
CA ASP A 188 4.19 -17.53 -2.16
C ASP A 188 3.06 -18.33 -1.47
N GLY A 189 3.41 -19.06 -0.40
CA GLY A 189 2.45 -19.75 0.45
C GLY A 189 1.54 -18.78 1.21
N LEU A 190 2.11 -17.70 1.75
CA LEU A 190 1.38 -16.64 2.43
C LEU A 190 0.44 -15.89 1.47
N ARG A 191 0.95 -15.46 0.30
CA ARG A 191 0.16 -14.82 -0.77
C ARG A 191 -1.07 -15.64 -1.12
N ARG A 192 -0.93 -16.96 -1.35
CA ARG A 192 -2.05 -17.86 -1.64
C ARG A 192 -3.08 -17.95 -0.50
N LYS A 193 -2.64 -17.94 0.76
CA LYS A 193 -3.55 -17.92 1.91
C LYS A 193 -4.34 -16.61 1.97
N ILE A 194 -3.67 -15.47 1.75
CA ILE A 194 -4.29 -14.15 1.70
C ILE A 194 -5.32 -14.10 0.55
N THR A 195 -4.94 -14.51 -0.67
CA THR A 195 -5.88 -14.58 -1.82
C THR A 195 -7.11 -15.42 -1.50
N THR A 196 -6.95 -16.55 -0.79
CA THR A 196 -8.08 -17.39 -0.38
C THR A 196 -8.99 -16.69 0.61
N ILE A 197 -8.44 -15.90 1.54
CA ILE A 197 -9.22 -15.09 2.49
C ILE A 197 -9.97 -13.98 1.76
N LEU A 198 -9.31 -13.24 0.87
CA LEU A 198 -9.92 -12.17 0.08
C LEU A 198 -11.09 -12.68 -0.77
N ALA A 199 -10.90 -13.82 -1.45
CA ALA A 199 -11.96 -14.43 -2.25
C ALA A 199 -13.19 -14.82 -1.40
N ARG A 200 -13.01 -15.23 -0.13
CA ARG A 200 -14.13 -15.52 0.79
C ARG A 200 -14.94 -14.28 1.17
N HIS A 201 -14.30 -13.11 1.12
CA HIS A 201 -14.91 -11.80 1.32
C HIS A 201 -15.41 -11.17 0.02
N GLY A 202 -15.40 -11.92 -1.10
CA GLY A 202 -15.85 -11.43 -2.40
C GLY A 202 -14.86 -10.49 -3.09
N ILE A 203 -13.65 -10.31 -2.55
CA ILE A 203 -12.62 -9.45 -3.12
C ILE A 203 -11.77 -10.25 -4.12
N GLN A 204 -11.67 -9.74 -5.34
CA GLN A 204 -10.87 -10.33 -6.40
C GLN A 204 -9.45 -9.73 -6.42
N VAL A 205 -8.43 -10.58 -6.36
CA VAL A 205 -7.04 -10.14 -6.52
C VAL A 205 -6.73 -9.95 -8.02
N LEU A 206 -6.19 -8.79 -8.37
CA LEU A 206 -5.73 -8.45 -9.72
C LEU A 206 -4.24 -8.79 -9.85
N ASP A 207 -3.90 -9.57 -10.88
CA ASP A 207 -2.52 -9.91 -11.16
C ASP A 207 -1.77 -8.75 -11.84
N LYS A 208 -0.45 -8.67 -11.64
CA LYS A 208 0.41 -7.62 -12.19
C LYS A 208 0.24 -7.38 -13.71
N PRO A 209 0.08 -8.40 -14.59
CA PRO A 209 -0.15 -8.16 -16.01
C PRO A 209 -1.47 -7.43 -16.29
N VAL A 210 -2.51 -7.65 -15.48
CA VAL A 210 -3.81 -6.97 -15.60
C VAL A 210 -3.70 -5.53 -15.12
N LEU A 211 -3.05 -5.32 -13.97
CA LEU A 211 -2.82 -3.98 -13.39
C LEU A 211 -2.08 -3.05 -14.35
N ASN A 212 -1.18 -3.59 -15.18
CA ASN A 212 -0.39 -2.83 -16.16
C ASN A 212 -1.10 -2.57 -17.50
N LEU A 213 -2.33 -3.06 -17.70
CA LEU A 213 -3.07 -2.78 -18.92
C LEU A 213 -3.52 -1.32 -18.94
N LEU A 214 -3.30 -0.65 -20.07
CA LEU A 214 -3.83 0.69 -20.32
C LEU A 214 -5.34 0.65 -20.45
N VAL A 215 -6.03 1.67 -19.92
CA VAL A 215 -7.48 1.81 -19.99
C VAL A 215 -7.83 2.90 -21.01
N PRO A 216 -8.21 2.54 -22.25
CA PRO A 216 -8.47 3.54 -23.28
C PRO A 216 -9.65 4.45 -22.91
N GLY A 217 -9.42 5.76 -22.93
CA GLY A 217 -10.46 6.77 -22.72
C GLY A 217 -10.74 7.13 -21.27
N LEU A 218 -10.12 6.44 -20.31
CA LEU A 218 -10.12 6.85 -18.90
C LEU A 218 -9.20 8.07 -18.73
N LYS A 219 -9.67 9.07 -18.01
CA LYS A 219 -8.97 10.35 -17.78
C LYS A 219 -8.75 10.57 -16.29
N ALA A 220 -7.71 11.34 -15.99
CA ALA A 220 -7.51 11.88 -14.64
C ALA A 220 -8.50 13.03 -14.37
N GLY A 221 -9.14 13.02 -13.21
CA GLY A 221 -9.79 14.17 -12.61
C GLY A 221 -8.76 15.07 -11.95
N GLY A 222 -8.96 16.39 -12.01
CA GLY A 222 -8.10 17.37 -11.33
C GLY A 222 -6.59 17.19 -11.53
N ASP A 223 -5.83 17.43 -10.45
CA ASP A 223 -4.37 17.23 -10.34
C ASP A 223 -4.01 15.84 -9.78
N VAL A 224 -4.94 14.87 -9.78
CA VAL A 224 -4.75 13.52 -9.18
C VAL A 224 -3.65 12.72 -9.86
N PHE A 225 -3.44 12.91 -11.18
CA PHE A 225 -2.37 12.24 -11.92
C PHE A 225 -1.59 13.23 -12.79
N LEU A 226 -0.27 13.14 -12.74
CA LEU A 226 0.64 13.93 -13.59
C LEU A 226 0.93 13.26 -14.95
N GLU A 227 0.59 11.98 -15.13
CA GLU A 227 0.93 11.20 -16.33
C GLU A 227 -0.27 10.41 -16.88
N GLU A 228 -0.57 10.62 -18.16
CA GLU A 228 -1.48 9.80 -18.98
C GLU A 228 -0.68 8.99 -20.02
N PRO A 229 -1.14 7.82 -20.51
CA PRO A 229 -2.44 7.18 -20.26
C PRO A 229 -2.52 6.36 -18.97
N LEU A 230 -3.71 6.35 -18.35
CA LEU A 230 -4.00 5.59 -17.13
C LEU A 230 -4.05 4.07 -17.37
N ARG A 231 -3.65 3.33 -16.33
CA ARG A 231 -3.68 1.87 -16.24
C ARG A 231 -4.83 1.39 -15.37
N VAL A 232 -5.07 0.08 -15.40
CA VAL A 232 -6.03 -0.57 -14.48
C VAL A 232 -5.64 -0.31 -13.02
N GLN A 233 -4.34 -0.26 -12.70
CA GLN A 233 -3.88 0.09 -11.36
C GLN A 233 -4.37 1.48 -10.94
N ASP A 234 -4.17 2.48 -11.80
CA ASP A 234 -4.52 3.88 -11.52
C ASP A 234 -6.04 4.07 -11.35
N ALA A 235 -6.85 3.20 -11.95
CA ALA A 235 -8.30 3.22 -11.79
C ALA A 235 -8.79 2.72 -10.41
N PHE A 236 -7.96 2.05 -9.62
CA PHE A 236 -8.38 1.41 -8.35
C PHE A 236 -7.48 1.74 -7.16
N PHE A 237 -6.19 2.03 -7.40
CA PHE A 237 -5.16 2.19 -6.37
C PHE A 237 -4.33 3.44 -6.66
N PHE A 238 -4.76 4.58 -6.13
CA PHE A 238 -4.12 5.88 -6.29
C PHE A 238 -4.25 6.71 -5.01
N ARG A 239 -3.43 7.76 -4.91
CA ARG A 239 -3.47 8.76 -3.84
C ARG A 239 -3.91 10.11 -4.39
N GLY A 240 -4.48 10.94 -3.53
CA GLY A 240 -4.75 12.34 -3.81
C GLY A 240 -3.44 13.15 -3.90
N PRO A 241 -3.51 14.37 -4.44
CA PRO A 241 -2.38 15.30 -4.54
C PRO A 241 -1.94 15.88 -3.20
#